data_AF-V3ZQ76-F1
#
_entry.id   AF-V3ZQ76-F1
#
_cell.length_a   1.000
_cell.length_b   1.000
_cell.length_c   1.000
_cell.angle_alpha   90.00
_cell.angle_beta   90.00
_cell.angle_gamma   90.00
#
_symmetry.space_group_name_H-M   'P 1'
#
loop_
_entity.id
_entity.type
_entity.pdbx_description
1 polymer ?
#
loop_
_entity_poly.entity_id
_entity_poly.type
_entity_poly.pdbx_seq_one_letter_code
_entity_poly.pdbx_strand_id
1 'polypeptide(L)'
;MDQQVLLPKLNNPRLKEVGKQRNLCHKRLTITNDKLKKIHLKLDHCLQRESEVENYSYWKRSMTYKKSLLEHKGLQVCLNRRRTKSLMSPTFQNGVYNGMKIDDMKLDVRNVIMENHPRTKRLREVENTKKLWKLNGNIVDYNKSLQTLDAIMKRQRNVLPAIIVQKAPSPPVGNNNISSVHDKPQHLLVLPPINSTRSLVR
;
A
#
# COMPACT_ATOMS: atom_id res chain seq x y z
N MET A 1 -2.80 7.18 -61.69
CA MET A 1 -1.85 8.28 -61.95
C MET A 1 -0.97 8.36 -60.71
N ASP A 2 0.10 7.59 -60.75
CA ASP A 2 0.81 7.12 -59.57
C ASP A 2 1.89 8.13 -59.17
N GLN A 3 1.57 8.99 -58.20
CA GLN A 3 2.51 9.97 -57.65
C GLN A 3 3.70 9.34 -56.88
N GLN A 4 3.75 8.01 -56.74
CA GLN A 4 4.90 7.31 -56.14
C GLN A 4 6.09 7.11 -57.09
N VAL A 5 5.97 7.45 -58.37
CA VAL A 5 7.04 7.25 -59.37
C VAL A 5 8.06 8.40 -59.41
N LEU A 6 7.79 9.55 -58.77
CA LEU A 6 8.59 10.77 -58.95
C LEU A 6 9.73 10.99 -57.94
N LEU A 7 9.84 10.19 -56.88
CA LEU A 7 10.97 10.29 -55.95
C LEU A 7 12.02 9.24 -56.32
N PRO A 8 13.27 9.64 -56.67
CA PRO A 8 14.33 8.69 -56.95
C PRO A 8 14.48 7.78 -55.73
N LYS A 9 14.38 6.46 -55.93
CA LYS A 9 14.79 5.50 -54.89
C LYS A 9 16.26 5.79 -54.61
N LEU A 10 16.53 6.54 -53.54
CA LEU A 10 17.86 6.92 -53.06
C LEU A 10 18.58 5.66 -52.55
N ASN A 11 18.92 4.77 -53.48
CA ASN A 11 19.73 3.57 -53.28
C ASN A 11 21.23 3.91 -53.19
N ASN A 12 21.55 5.10 -52.70
CA ASN A 12 22.93 5.52 -52.50
C ASN A 12 23.53 4.67 -51.36
N PRO A 13 24.60 3.91 -51.62
CA PRO A 13 25.24 3.04 -50.62
C PRO A 13 25.72 3.85 -49.40
N ARG A 14 26.13 5.11 -49.62
CA ARG A 14 26.47 6.06 -48.54
C ARG A 14 25.30 6.33 -47.59
N LEU A 15 24.07 6.48 -48.09
CA LEU A 15 22.89 6.68 -47.22
C LEU A 15 22.57 5.42 -46.39
N LYS A 16 22.78 4.23 -46.95
CA LYS A 16 22.62 2.96 -46.21
C LYS A 16 23.63 2.83 -45.07
N GLU A 17 24.90 3.19 -45.31
CA GLU A 17 25.93 3.19 -44.26
C GLU A 17 25.65 4.22 -43.17
N VAL A 18 25.21 5.44 -43.53
CA VAL A 18 24.79 6.45 -42.54
C VAL A 18 23.60 5.94 -41.71
N GLY A 19 22.64 5.25 -42.33
CA GLY A 19 21.53 4.59 -41.63
C GLY A 19 21.99 3.53 -40.62
N LYS A 20 22.94 2.67 -41.01
CA LYS A 20 23.55 1.67 -40.11
C LYS A 20 24.28 2.36 -38.94
N GLN A 21 25.07 3.38 -39.22
CA GLN A 21 25.83 4.12 -38.21
C GLN A 21 24.89 4.85 -37.23
N ARG A 22 23.81 5.45 -37.73
CA ARG A 22 22.74 6.03 -36.89
C ARG A 22 22.14 4.97 -35.95
N ASN A 23 21.79 3.79 -36.48
CA ASN A 23 21.21 2.71 -35.66
C ASN A 23 22.19 2.19 -34.61
N LEU A 24 23.48 2.06 -34.94
CA LEU A 24 24.53 1.70 -33.99
C LEU A 24 24.69 2.77 -32.89
N CYS A 25 24.71 4.04 -33.28
CA CYS A 25 24.77 5.16 -32.34
C CYS A 25 23.56 5.14 -31.39
N HIS A 26 22.36 4.91 -31.93
CA HIS A 26 21.14 4.83 -31.12
C HIS A 26 21.19 3.69 -30.12
N LYS A 27 21.62 2.49 -30.54
CA LYS A 27 21.81 1.34 -29.65
C LYS A 27 22.81 1.64 -28.54
N ARG A 28 23.95 2.26 -28.88
CA ARG A 28 24.98 2.65 -27.89
C ARG A 28 24.41 3.65 -26.88
N LEU A 29 23.68 4.67 -27.35
CA LEU A 29 23.04 5.66 -26.50
C LEU A 29 22.03 5.02 -25.54
N THR A 30 21.18 4.11 -26.02
CA THR A 30 20.21 3.40 -25.16
C THR A 30 20.92 2.61 -24.08
N ILE A 31 21.97 1.85 -24.42
CA ILE A 31 22.75 1.07 -23.45
C ILE A 31 23.40 1.98 -22.40
N THR A 32 23.99 3.11 -22.81
CA THR A 32 24.60 4.06 -21.88
C THR A 32 23.55 4.70 -20.97
N ASN A 33 22.40 5.11 -21.52
CA ASN A 33 21.30 5.66 -20.74
C ASN A 33 20.76 4.65 -19.72
N ASP A 34 20.63 3.38 -20.08
CA ASP A 34 20.19 2.34 -19.16
C ASP A 34 21.20 2.09 -18.03
N LYS A 35 22.51 2.16 -18.33
CA LYS A 35 23.57 2.11 -17.31
C LYS A 35 23.48 3.31 -16.37
N LEU A 36 23.32 4.52 -16.90
CA LEU A 36 23.18 5.74 -16.10
C LEU A 36 21.94 5.69 -15.21
N LYS A 37 20.79 5.25 -15.74
CA LYS A 37 19.57 5.04 -14.94
C LYS A 37 19.78 4.06 -13.80
N LYS A 38 20.46 2.93 -14.04
CA LYS A 38 20.77 1.95 -12.99
C LYS A 38 21.68 2.52 -11.90
N ILE A 39 22.65 3.36 -12.27
CA ILE A 39 23.52 4.04 -11.30
C ILE A 39 22.72 5.05 -10.49
N HIS A 40 21.89 5.87 -11.16
CA HIS A 40 21.04 6.86 -10.51
C HIS A 40 20.10 6.21 -9.49
N LEU A 41 19.40 5.14 -9.85
CA LEU A 41 18.51 4.40 -8.94
C LEU A 41 19.26 3.85 -7.71
N LYS A 42 20.50 3.41 -7.88
CA LYS A 42 21.33 2.96 -6.74
C LYS A 42 21.69 4.12 -5.82
N LEU A 43 22.06 5.26 -6.38
CA LEU A 43 22.39 6.46 -5.61
C LEU A 43 21.15 6.97 -4.85
N ASP A 44 19.99 7.03 -5.50
CA ASP A 44 18.72 7.41 -4.86
C ASP A 44 18.40 6.49 -3.68
N HIS A 45 18.56 5.18 -3.87
CA HIS A 45 18.36 4.20 -2.79
C HIS A 45 19.34 4.42 -1.62
N CYS A 46 20.60 4.76 -1.89
CA CYS A 46 21.57 5.06 -0.84
C CYS A 46 21.18 6.32 -0.07
N LEU A 47 20.82 7.40 -0.77
CA LEU A 47 20.38 8.65 -0.17
C LEU A 47 19.11 8.46 0.67
N GLN A 48 18.15 7.68 0.17
CA GLN A 48 16.94 7.37 0.92
C GLN A 48 17.27 6.63 2.22
N ARG A 49 18.13 5.60 2.16
CA ARG A 49 18.57 4.86 3.35
C ARG A 49 19.26 5.79 4.36
N GLU A 50 20.13 6.68 3.91
CA GLU A 50 20.80 7.65 4.80
C GLU A 50 19.79 8.59 5.46
N SER A 51 18.82 9.09 4.70
CA SER A 51 17.76 9.95 5.25
C SER A 51 16.91 9.22 6.30
N GLU A 52 16.60 7.94 6.09
CA GLU A 52 15.84 7.12 7.03
C GLU A 52 16.62 6.88 8.32
N VAL A 53 17.94 6.62 8.21
CA VAL A 53 18.84 6.46 9.36
C VAL A 53 18.96 7.75 10.16
N GLU A 54 19.11 8.90 9.48
CA GLU A 54 19.17 10.20 10.14
C GLU A 54 17.87 10.55 10.86
N ASN A 55 16.73 10.35 10.19
CA ASN A 55 15.40 10.54 10.78
C ASN A 55 15.20 9.65 12.02
N TYR A 56 15.61 8.38 11.95
CA TYR A 56 15.54 7.48 13.08
C TYR A 56 16.44 7.91 14.24
N SER A 57 17.67 8.33 13.94
CA SER A 57 18.62 8.85 14.94
C SER A 57 18.08 10.09 15.64
N TYR A 58 17.55 11.03 14.86
CA TYR A 58 16.89 12.23 15.37
C TYR A 58 15.68 11.89 16.24
N TRP A 59 14.79 11.00 15.76
CA TRP A 59 13.64 10.53 16.52
C TRP A 59 14.07 9.92 17.85
N LYS A 60 15.05 9.01 17.84
CA LYS A 60 15.59 8.34 19.03
C LYS A 60 16.13 9.34 20.05
N ARG A 61 16.91 10.34 19.60
CA ARG A 61 17.41 11.44 20.46
C ARG A 61 16.27 12.27 21.03
N SER A 62 15.26 12.61 20.22
CA SER A 62 14.12 13.40 20.67
C SER A 62 13.21 12.65 21.65
N MET A 63 13.21 11.31 21.62
CA MET A 63 12.24 10.50 22.35
C MET A 63 12.50 10.47 23.85
N THR A 64 13.78 10.51 24.28
CA THR A 64 14.14 10.62 25.69
C THR A 64 13.62 11.94 26.28
N TYR A 65 13.83 13.04 25.57
CA TYR A 65 13.31 14.36 25.95
C TYR A 65 11.77 14.37 25.99
N LYS A 66 11.11 13.83 24.96
CA LYS A 66 9.63 13.74 24.92
C LYS A 66 9.07 12.93 26.09
N LYS A 67 9.70 11.81 26.47
CA LYS A 67 9.30 11.01 27.63
C LYS A 67 9.42 11.79 28.94
N SER A 68 10.58 12.40 29.18
CA SER A 68 10.80 13.26 30.36
C SER A 68 9.79 14.41 30.42
N LEU A 69 9.51 15.07 29.29
CA LEU A 69 8.52 16.14 29.24
C LEU A 69 7.10 15.65 29.59
N LEU A 70 6.71 14.46 29.12
CA LEU A 70 5.42 13.86 29.47
C LEU A 70 5.34 13.51 30.96
N GLU A 71 6.40 12.96 31.54
CA GLU A 71 6.49 12.68 32.97
C GLU A 71 6.36 13.96 33.80
N HIS A 72 7.09 15.02 33.44
CA HIS A 72 6.98 16.32 34.10
C HIS A 72 5.58 16.91 34.01
N LYS A 73 4.94 16.87 32.84
CA LYS A 73 3.55 17.31 32.68
C LYS A 73 2.59 16.48 33.52
N GLY A 74 2.76 15.15 33.55
CA GLY A 74 1.97 14.24 34.37
C GLY A 74 2.11 14.54 35.86
N LEU A 75 3.34 14.77 36.33
CA LEU A 75 3.63 15.18 37.70
C LEU A 75 2.97 16.52 38.03
N GLN A 76 3.07 17.50 37.14
CA GLN A 76 2.44 18.82 37.34
C GLN A 76 0.92 18.70 37.46
N VAL A 77 0.27 17.88 36.63
CA VAL A 77 -1.17 17.62 36.73
C VAL A 77 -1.52 16.94 38.05
N CYS A 78 -0.74 15.94 38.46
CA CYS A 78 -0.95 15.24 39.74
C CYS A 78 -0.78 16.17 40.95
N LEU A 79 0.25 17.02 40.94
CA LEU A 79 0.50 18.01 42.00
C LEU A 79 -0.60 19.06 42.04
N ASN A 80 -1.05 19.57 40.89
CA ASN A 80 -2.18 20.49 40.81
C ASN A 80 -3.47 19.85 41.31
N ARG A 81 -3.71 18.57 40.99
CA ARG A 81 -4.87 17.82 41.51
C ARG A 81 -4.78 17.59 43.01
N ARG A 82 -3.60 17.31 43.56
CA ARG A 82 -3.39 17.21 45.02
C ARG A 82 -3.59 18.56 45.69
N ARG A 83 -3.05 19.64 45.13
CA ARG A 83 -3.23 21.00 45.64
C ARG A 83 -4.70 21.41 45.67
N THR A 84 -5.44 21.18 44.58
CA THR A 84 -6.88 21.47 44.51
C THR A 84 -7.70 20.57 45.44
N LYS A 85 -7.43 19.27 45.50
CA LYS A 85 -8.09 18.36 46.47
C LYS A 85 -7.78 18.71 47.93
N SER A 86 -6.56 19.13 48.24
CA SER A 86 -6.16 19.56 49.58
C SER A 86 -6.77 20.92 49.96
N LEU A 87 -7.09 21.78 48.99
CA LEU A 87 -7.82 23.03 49.21
C LEU A 87 -9.33 22.80 49.40
N MET A 88 -9.87 21.68 48.91
CA MET A 88 -11.26 21.30 49.09
C MET A 88 -11.41 20.50 50.38
N SER A 89 -11.74 21.19 51.48
CA SER A 89 -12.29 20.58 52.71
C SER A 89 -13.43 19.60 52.35
N PRO A 90 -13.62 18.47 53.08
CA PRO A 90 -14.59 17.45 52.70
C PRO A 90 -16.01 17.88 53.09
N THR A 91 -16.58 18.86 52.40
CA THR A 91 -17.96 19.29 52.62
C THR A 91 -18.57 19.89 51.36
N PHE A 92 -18.93 19.04 50.40
CA PHE A 92 -20.08 19.34 49.55
C PHE A 92 -20.80 18.02 49.28
N GLN A 93 -21.80 17.71 50.10
CA GLN A 93 -22.91 16.86 49.64
C GLN A 93 -23.51 17.59 48.44
N ASN A 94 -23.54 16.92 47.30
CA ASN A 94 -24.09 17.47 46.07
C ASN A 94 -25.48 18.04 46.35
N GLY A 95 -25.64 19.36 46.20
CA GLY A 95 -26.91 20.04 46.38
C GLY A 95 -27.96 19.55 45.39
N VAL A 96 -29.22 19.68 45.78
CA VAL A 96 -30.36 19.46 44.90
C VAL A 96 -30.49 20.68 43.98
N TYR A 97 -30.52 20.47 42.66
CA TYR A 97 -30.72 21.53 41.67
C TYR A 97 -32.10 21.33 41.04
N ASN A 98 -32.99 22.33 41.13
CA ASN A 98 -34.40 22.25 40.69
C ASN A 98 -35.17 21.02 41.20
N GLY A 99 -34.98 20.64 42.46
CA GLY A 99 -35.69 19.49 43.06
C GLY A 99 -35.14 18.11 42.66
N MET A 100 -34.14 18.04 41.76
CA MET A 100 -33.48 16.79 41.37
C MET A 100 -32.06 16.70 41.96
N LYS A 101 -31.63 15.49 42.32
CA LYS A 101 -30.25 15.29 42.74
C LYS A 101 -29.34 15.43 41.52
N ILE A 102 -28.20 16.09 41.70
CA ILE A 102 -27.18 16.23 40.65
C ILE A 102 -26.75 14.86 40.08
N ASP A 103 -26.81 13.81 40.90
CA ASP A 103 -26.48 12.45 40.46
C ASP A 103 -27.46 11.91 39.40
N ASP A 104 -28.74 12.29 39.47
CA ASP A 104 -29.75 11.89 38.49
C ASP A 104 -29.56 12.64 37.17
N MET A 105 -29.13 13.90 37.23
CA MET A 105 -28.82 14.72 36.04
C MET A 105 -27.52 14.32 35.33
N LYS A 106 -26.67 13.48 35.94
CA LYS A 106 -25.38 13.08 35.33
C LYS A 106 -25.56 12.35 34.00
N LEU A 107 -26.64 11.59 33.83
CA LEU A 107 -26.90 10.85 32.59
C LEU A 107 -27.26 11.82 31.45
N ASP A 108 -28.15 12.77 31.73
CA ASP A 108 -28.58 13.77 30.75
C ASP A 108 -27.43 14.70 30.35
N VAL A 109 -26.64 15.13 31.34
CA VAL A 109 -25.43 15.93 31.08
C VAL A 109 -24.43 15.13 30.23
N ARG A 110 -24.25 13.83 30.47
CA ARG A 110 -23.41 12.99 29.61
C ARG A 110 -23.97 12.90 28.19
N ASN A 111 -25.28 12.75 28.03
CA ASN A 111 -25.91 12.67 26.71
C ASN A 111 -25.72 13.98 25.92
N VAL A 112 -25.97 15.12 26.56
CA VAL A 112 -25.72 16.45 25.98
C VAL A 112 -24.25 16.65 25.64
N ILE A 113 -23.34 16.23 26.51
CA ILE A 113 -21.90 16.28 26.23
C ILE A 113 -21.56 15.39 25.03
N MET A 114 -22.07 14.16 24.96
CA MET A 114 -21.78 13.26 23.84
C MET A 114 -22.35 13.78 22.51
N GLU A 115 -23.52 14.41 22.53
CA GLU A 115 -24.16 15.00 21.35
C GLU A 115 -23.43 16.26 20.87
N ASN A 116 -22.96 17.10 21.80
CA ASN A 116 -22.26 18.33 21.48
C ASN A 116 -20.73 18.17 21.37
N HIS A 117 -20.18 16.99 21.68
CA HIS A 117 -18.73 16.78 21.61
C HIS A 117 -18.27 16.79 20.14
N PRO A 118 -17.35 17.70 19.75
CA PRO A 118 -17.05 17.97 18.35
C PRO A 118 -16.47 16.75 17.63
N ARG A 119 -15.72 15.90 18.33
CA ARG A 119 -15.18 14.66 17.76
C ARG A 119 -16.28 13.64 17.43
N THR A 120 -17.26 13.50 18.32
CA THR A 120 -18.35 12.52 18.17
C THR A 120 -19.27 12.95 17.03
N LYS A 121 -19.55 14.25 16.93
CA LYS A 121 -20.30 14.84 15.81
C LYS A 121 -19.62 14.56 14.46
N ARG A 122 -18.31 14.83 14.36
CA ARG A 122 -17.52 14.54 13.14
C ARG A 122 -17.54 13.05 12.75
N LEU A 123 -17.45 12.15 13.73
CA LEU A 123 -17.51 10.71 13.48
C LEU A 123 -18.88 10.29 12.93
N ARG A 124 -19.98 10.82 13.49
CA ARG A 124 -21.34 10.58 12.97
C ARG A 124 -21.52 11.11 11.54
N GLU A 125 -21.00 12.30 11.25
CA GLU A 125 -21.03 12.88 9.89
C GLU A 125 -20.27 12.01 8.88
N VAL A 126 -19.10 11.51 9.26
CA VAL A 126 -18.30 10.58 8.43
C VAL A 126 -19.05 9.26 8.22
N GLU A 127 -19.66 8.69 9.26
CA GLU A 127 -20.44 7.46 9.15
C GLU A 127 -21.67 7.64 8.24
N ASN A 128 -22.37 8.76 8.36
CA ASN A 128 -23.50 9.09 7.50
C ASN A 128 -23.06 9.26 6.05
N THR A 129 -21.93 9.95 5.82
CA THR A 129 -21.32 10.08 4.49
C THR A 129 -20.96 8.72 3.91
N LYS A 130 -20.34 7.84 4.71
CA LYS A 130 -19.99 6.47 4.31
C LYS A 130 -21.23 5.64 3.95
N LYS A 131 -22.32 5.77 4.70
CA LYS A 131 -23.59 5.10 4.40
C LYS A 131 -24.21 5.63 3.10
N LEU A 132 -24.24 6.95 2.92
CA LEU A 132 -24.74 7.59 1.71
C LEU A 132 -23.93 7.18 0.47
N TRP A 133 -22.61 7.12 0.58
CA TRP A 133 -21.72 6.73 -0.52
C TRP A 133 -21.84 5.25 -0.88
N LYS A 134 -22.15 4.38 0.11
CA LYS A 134 -22.51 2.98 -0.16
C LYS A 134 -23.84 2.86 -0.89
N LEU A 135 -24.85 3.67 -0.52
CA LEU A 135 -26.16 3.66 -1.18
C LEU A 135 -26.08 4.17 -2.62
N ASN A 136 -25.31 5.25 -2.85
CA ASN A 136 -25.13 5.83 -4.18
C ASN A 136 -24.22 4.99 -5.09
N GLY A 137 -23.61 3.92 -4.57
CA GLY A 137 -22.71 3.05 -5.35
C GLY A 137 -21.30 3.60 -5.56
N ASN A 138 -20.94 4.74 -4.93
CA ASN A 138 -19.60 5.32 -5.01
C ASN A 138 -18.56 4.49 -4.25
N ILE A 139 -18.98 3.80 -3.20
CA ILE A 139 -18.14 2.83 -2.47
C ILE A 139 -18.74 1.45 -2.70
N VAL A 140 -18.08 0.66 -3.54
CA VAL A 140 -18.44 -0.74 -3.80
C VAL A 140 -17.59 -1.64 -2.92
N ASP A 141 -18.24 -2.56 -2.20
CA ASP A 141 -17.56 -3.63 -1.49
C ASP A 141 -17.17 -4.72 -2.49
N TYR A 142 -15.92 -4.67 -2.94
CA TYR A 142 -15.37 -5.51 -4.00
C TYR A 142 -15.68 -7.00 -3.80
N ASN A 143 -15.51 -7.50 -2.57
CA ASN A 143 -15.70 -8.91 -2.25
C ASN A 143 -17.17 -9.32 -2.40
N LYS A 144 -18.09 -8.48 -1.91
CA LYS A 144 -19.53 -8.73 -2.03
C LYS A 144 -19.99 -8.62 -3.49
N SER A 145 -19.47 -7.63 -4.23
CA SER A 145 -19.79 -7.49 -5.66
C SER A 145 -19.26 -8.65 -6.52
N LEU A 146 -18.08 -9.19 -6.18
CA LEU A 146 -17.48 -10.31 -6.88
C LEU A 146 -18.30 -11.60 -6.67
N GLN A 147 -18.80 -11.83 -5.45
CA GLN A 147 -19.70 -12.95 -5.15
C GLN A 147 -21.03 -12.83 -5.91
N THR A 148 -21.63 -11.63 -5.97
CA THR A 148 -22.85 -11.42 -6.76
C THR A 148 -22.61 -11.61 -8.25
N LEU A 149 -21.46 -11.16 -8.77
CA LEU A 149 -21.09 -11.34 -10.17
C LEU A 149 -20.88 -12.83 -10.50
N ASP A 150 -20.15 -13.56 -9.66
CA ASP A 150 -19.94 -15.00 -9.82
C ASP A 150 -21.28 -15.76 -9.80
N ALA A 151 -22.22 -15.37 -8.93
CA ALA A 151 -23.58 -15.93 -8.92
C ALA A 151 -24.36 -15.64 -10.21
N ILE A 152 -24.25 -14.44 -10.78
CA ILE A 152 -24.88 -14.07 -12.06
C ILE A 152 -24.27 -14.84 -13.22
N MET A 153 -22.94 -14.95 -13.27
CA MET A 153 -22.21 -15.69 -14.31
C MET A 153 -22.54 -17.18 -14.28
N LYS A 154 -22.69 -17.77 -13.08
CA LYS A 154 -23.11 -19.16 -12.91
C LYS A 154 -24.57 -19.38 -13.33
N ARG A 155 -25.47 -18.41 -13.15
CA ARG A 155 -26.85 -18.50 -13.68
C ARG A 155 -26.89 -18.59 -15.20
N GLN A 156 -26.05 -17.83 -15.93
CA GLN A 156 -26.04 -17.87 -17.40
C GLN A 156 -25.50 -19.19 -17.97
N ARG A 157 -24.58 -19.86 -17.28
CA ARG A 157 -24.08 -21.18 -17.70
C ARG A 157 -25.13 -22.28 -17.66
N ASN A 158 -26.16 -22.14 -16.83
CA ASN A 158 -27.23 -23.13 -16.71
C ASN A 158 -28.38 -22.92 -17.72
N VAL A 159 -28.37 -21.84 -18.50
CA VAL A 159 -29.42 -21.50 -19.49
C VAL A 159 -28.98 -21.77 -20.93
N LEU A 160 -27.71 -22.15 -21.17
CA LEU A 160 -27.28 -22.65 -22.48
C LEU A 160 -27.44 -24.18 -22.51
N PRO A 161 -28.47 -24.73 -23.19
CA PRO A 161 -28.54 -26.16 -23.41
C PRO A 161 -27.34 -26.57 -24.28
N ALA A 162 -26.70 -27.67 -23.87
CA ALA A 162 -25.61 -28.32 -24.57
C ALA A 162 -25.95 -28.50 -26.05
N ILE A 163 -25.24 -27.79 -26.92
CA ILE A 163 -25.13 -28.19 -28.32
C ILE A 163 -24.32 -29.48 -28.31
N ILE A 164 -25.03 -30.59 -28.35
CA ILE A 164 -24.48 -31.93 -28.55
C ILE A 164 -23.88 -31.95 -29.96
N VAL A 165 -22.58 -31.67 -30.07
CA VAL A 165 -21.82 -32.02 -31.27
C VAL A 165 -21.60 -33.53 -31.22
N GLN A 166 -22.33 -34.25 -32.08
CA GLN A 166 -22.10 -35.67 -32.31
C GLN A 166 -20.65 -35.87 -32.75
N LYS A 167 -19.84 -36.43 -31.84
CA LYS A 167 -18.46 -36.84 -32.11
C LYS A 167 -18.51 -38.20 -32.80
N ALA A 168 -18.07 -38.24 -34.06
CA ALA A 168 -17.93 -39.46 -34.85
C ALA A 168 -17.00 -40.49 -34.16
N PRO A 169 -17.13 -41.80 -34.45
CA PRO A 169 -16.39 -42.85 -33.77
C PRO A 169 -14.91 -42.86 -34.21
N SER A 170 -14.00 -42.95 -33.24
CA SER A 170 -12.56 -43.12 -33.48
C SER A 170 -12.21 -44.59 -33.75
N PRO A 171 -11.26 -44.90 -34.66
CA PRO A 171 -10.68 -46.24 -34.80
C PRO A 171 -9.55 -46.47 -33.76
N PRO A 172 -9.10 -47.74 -33.58
CA PRO A 172 -8.56 -48.21 -32.31
C PRO A 172 -7.03 -48.10 -32.15
N VAL A 173 -6.66 -47.87 -30.89
CA VAL A 173 -5.54 -48.39 -30.10
C VAL A 173 -4.22 -48.72 -30.83
N GLY A 174 -3.20 -47.90 -30.55
CA GLY A 174 -1.78 -48.25 -30.63
C GLY A 174 -1.13 -48.10 -29.25
N ASN A 175 -0.63 -49.22 -28.76
CA ASN A 175 -0.06 -49.48 -27.43
C ASN A 175 1.32 -48.82 -27.19
N ASN A 176 1.72 -48.85 -25.91
CA ASN A 176 3.10 -48.83 -25.37
C ASN A 176 3.70 -47.44 -25.09
N ASN A 177 4.43 -47.17 -24.00
CA ASN A 177 4.70 -47.76 -22.68
C ASN A 177 5.81 -46.87 -22.08
N ILE A 178 5.98 -46.86 -20.75
CA ILE A 178 7.24 -46.52 -20.01
C ILE A 178 7.55 -45.00 -19.93
N SER A 179 7.85 -44.33 -18.83
CA SER A 179 8.08 -44.58 -17.39
C SER A 179 8.14 -43.18 -16.73
N SER A 180 7.48 -42.89 -15.61
CA SER A 180 8.00 -43.06 -14.23
C SER A 180 9.47 -42.66 -14.06
N VAL A 181 9.74 -41.67 -13.19
CA VAL A 181 10.77 -41.68 -12.11
C VAL A 181 11.33 -40.28 -11.79
N HIS A 182 11.17 -39.93 -10.50
CA HIS A 182 11.96 -39.09 -9.59
C HIS A 182 11.94 -37.55 -9.57
N ASP A 183 11.40 -37.08 -8.45
CA ASP A 183 11.87 -36.03 -7.54
C ASP A 183 13.40 -35.77 -7.52
N LYS A 184 13.77 -34.48 -7.55
CA LYS A 184 14.62 -33.82 -6.54
C LYS A 184 14.73 -32.29 -6.76
N PRO A 185 14.83 -31.48 -5.69
CA PRO A 185 15.04 -30.04 -5.77
C PRO A 185 16.53 -29.70 -5.88
N GLN A 186 16.89 -28.72 -6.72
CA GLN A 186 18.26 -28.23 -6.85
C GLN A 186 18.46 -26.83 -6.24
N HIS A 187 19.25 -26.84 -5.17
CA HIS A 187 20.32 -25.91 -4.80
C HIS A 187 20.02 -24.47 -4.31
N LEU A 188 20.21 -24.34 -2.99
CA LEU A 188 20.67 -23.15 -2.27
C LEU A 188 21.87 -22.47 -2.96
N LEU A 189 21.71 -21.20 -3.30
CA LEU A 189 22.79 -20.30 -3.67
C LEU A 189 23.61 -19.92 -2.43
N VAL A 190 24.73 -20.60 -2.23
CA VAL A 190 25.78 -20.20 -1.28
C VAL A 190 26.56 -19.05 -1.91
N LEU A 191 26.54 -17.88 -1.27
CA LEU A 191 27.37 -16.73 -1.65
C LEU A 191 28.82 -16.96 -1.18
N PRO A 192 29.84 -16.56 -1.97
CA PRO A 192 31.23 -16.64 -1.54
C PRO A 192 31.58 -15.56 -0.48
N PRO A 193 32.58 -15.81 0.38
CA PRO A 193 32.99 -14.88 1.43
C PRO A 193 33.69 -13.64 0.87
N ILE A 194 33.40 -12.49 1.49
CA ILE A 194 34.02 -11.20 1.19
C ILE A 194 35.40 -11.15 1.87
N ASN A 195 36.46 -11.14 1.08
CA ASN A 195 37.81 -10.84 1.57
C ASN A 195 37.94 -9.32 1.81
N SER A 196 38.01 -8.94 3.09
CA SER A 196 38.29 -7.58 3.54
C SER A 196 39.78 -7.29 3.46
N THR A 197 40.25 -6.61 2.40
CA THR A 197 41.58 -6.00 2.37
C THR A 197 41.53 -4.63 3.04
N ARG A 198 41.87 -4.62 4.33
CA ARG A 198 42.16 -3.41 5.10
C ARG A 198 43.56 -2.92 4.70
N SER A 199 43.67 -1.97 3.78
CA SER A 199 44.92 -1.25 3.56
C SER A 199 45.14 -0.26 4.71
N LEU A 200 46.13 -0.57 5.54
CA LEU A 200 46.74 0.37 6.47
C LEU A 200 47.39 1.50 5.66
N VAL A 201 46.88 2.72 5.80
CA VAL A 201 47.60 3.93 5.41
C VAL A 201 48.23 4.50 6.67
N ARG A 202 49.55 4.64 6.61
CA ARG A 202 50.43 5.26 7.61
C ARG A 202 50.16 6.76 7.74
#